data_AF-A0A965HNW2-F1
#
_entry.id   AF-A0A965HNW2-F1
#
_cell.length_a   1.000
_cell.length_b   1.000
_cell.length_c   1.000
_cell.angle_alpha   90.00
_cell.angle_beta   90.00
_cell.angle_gamma   90.00
#
_symmetry.space_group_name_H-M   'P 1'
#
loop_
_entity.id
_entity.type
_entity.pdbx_description
1 polymer ?
#
loop_
_entity_poly.entity_id
_entity_poly.type
_entity_poly.pdbx_seq_one_letter_code
_entity_poly.pdbx_strand_id
1 'polypeptide(L)'
;MLSPTIPPTGGPSADDQASSTALHQRIVETITAHGGWIPFSEFMNLALYAPGLGYYASGRPVFGSGGDFVTAPELGGLFAETLSRWIGGVLPDDARTITEFGAGNGTLAAQLLAAPC
;
A
#
# COMPACT_ATOMS: atom_id res chain seq x y z
N MET A 1 12.36 0.91 -28.55
CA MET A 1 11.97 0.76 -27.13
C MET A 1 10.97 -0.38 -27.07
N LEU A 2 11.27 -1.43 -26.30
CA LEU A 2 10.30 -2.50 -26.06
C LEU A 2 9.19 -1.89 -25.20
N SER A 3 7.96 -1.79 -25.72
CA SER A 3 6.81 -1.53 -24.86
C SER A 3 6.75 -2.65 -23.83
N PRO A 4 6.66 -2.34 -22.52
CA PRO A 4 6.37 -3.37 -21.55
C PRO A 4 5.00 -3.95 -21.86
N THR A 5 4.96 -5.16 -22.41
CA THR A 5 3.73 -5.92 -22.57
C THR A 5 3.28 -6.30 -21.16
N ILE A 6 2.28 -5.62 -20.63
CA ILE A 6 1.59 -6.05 -19.41
C ILE A 6 0.95 -7.40 -19.77
N PRO A 7 1.37 -8.52 -19.15
CA PRO A 7 0.70 -9.80 -19.40
C PRO A 7 -0.78 -9.65 -19.04
N PRO A 8 -1.72 -10.27 -19.78
CA PRO A 8 -3.12 -10.24 -19.41
C PRO A 8 -3.24 -10.81 -18.01
N THR A 9 -3.58 -9.97 -17.04
CA THR A 9 -3.94 -10.44 -15.71
C THR A 9 -5.14 -11.34 -15.93
N GLY A 10 -5.04 -12.61 -15.52
CA GLY A 10 -6.24 -13.41 -15.30
C GLY A 10 -7.20 -12.58 -14.44
N GLY A 11 -8.49 -12.66 -14.73
CA GLY A 11 -9.49 -11.98 -13.91
C GLY A 11 -9.34 -12.36 -12.42
N PRO A 12 -9.95 -11.58 -11.51
CA PRO A 12 -9.86 -11.83 -10.08
C PRO A 12 -10.19 -13.28 -9.74
N SER A 13 -9.45 -13.86 -8.79
CA SER A 13 -9.67 -15.23 -8.32
C SER A 13 -11.10 -15.41 -7.75
N ALA A 14 -11.55 -16.65 -7.55
CA ALA A 14 -12.83 -16.88 -6.89
C ALA A 14 -12.88 -16.26 -5.48
N ASP A 15 -11.77 -16.33 -4.74
CA ASP A 15 -11.63 -15.75 -3.40
C ASP A 15 -11.66 -14.22 -3.44
N ASP A 16 -11.07 -13.62 -4.48
CA ASP A 16 -11.07 -12.17 -4.71
C ASP A 16 -12.48 -11.67 -5.02
N GLN A 17 -13.21 -12.42 -5.86
CA GLN A 17 -14.60 -12.11 -6.20
C GLN A 17 -15.51 -12.24 -4.97
N ALA A 18 -15.32 -13.29 -4.15
CA ALA A 18 -16.06 -13.47 -2.90
C ALA A 18 -15.79 -12.33 -1.91
N SER A 19 -14.53 -11.95 -1.72
CA SER A 19 -14.14 -10.85 -0.84
C SER A 19 -14.70 -9.51 -1.32
N SER A 20 -14.62 -9.23 -2.63
CA SER A 20 -15.20 -8.03 -3.25
C SER A 20 -16.72 -7.99 -3.08
N THR A 21 -17.40 -9.13 -3.21
CA THR A 21 -18.86 -9.24 -3.01
C THR A 21 -19.24 -8.92 -1.56
N ALA A 22 -18.51 -9.45 -0.58
CA ALA A 22 -18.74 -9.17 0.83
C ALA A 22 -18.51 -7.69 1.17
N LEU A 23 -17.46 -7.07 0.63
CA LEU A 23 -17.19 -5.64 0.78
C LEU A 23 -18.30 -4.78 0.16
N HIS A 24 -18.74 -5.14 -1.05
CA HIS A 24 -19.84 -4.45 -1.72
C HIS A 24 -21.12 -4.47 -0.88
N GLN A 25 -21.49 -5.63 -0.32
CA GLN A 25 -22.64 -5.75 0.59
C GLN A 25 -22.49 -4.80 1.80
N ARG A 26 -21.32 -4.77 2.44
CA ARG A 26 -21.06 -3.86 3.56
C ARG A 26 -21.22 -2.39 3.20
N ILE A 27 -20.76 -1.99 2.02
CA ILE A 27 -20.88 -0.60 1.54
C ILE A 27 -22.36 -0.26 1.31
N VAL A 28 -23.13 -1.14 0.67
CA VAL A 28 -24.58 -0.95 0.44
C VAL A 28 -25.36 -0.84 1.74
N GLU A 29 -25.06 -1.70 2.71
CA GLU A 29 -25.66 -1.65 4.06
C GLU A 29 -25.37 -0.30 4.73
N THR A 30 -24.11 0.15 4.65
CA THR A 30 -23.69 1.43 5.25
C THR A 30 -24.40 2.61 4.60
N ILE A 31 -24.47 2.64 3.26
CA ILE A 31 -25.20 3.68 2.51
C ILE A 31 -26.68 3.72 2.92
N THR A 32 -27.31 2.55 3.00
CA THR A 32 -28.72 2.42 3.37
C THR A 32 -28.96 2.93 4.80
N ALA A 33 -28.10 2.55 5.74
CA ALA A 33 -28.17 2.99 7.14
C ALA A 33 -28.01 4.51 7.31
N HIS A 34 -27.32 5.18 6.39
CA HIS A 34 -27.11 6.64 6.40
C HIS A 34 -28.15 7.41 5.54
N GLY A 35 -29.27 6.78 5.19
CA GLY A 35 -30.34 7.45 4.43
C GLY A 35 -30.09 7.52 2.92
N GLY A 36 -29.29 6.60 2.38
CA GLY A 36 -29.05 6.46 0.94
C GLY A 36 -27.84 7.21 0.40
N TRP A 37 -27.05 7.85 1.27
CA TRP A 37 -25.86 8.57 0.85
C TRP A 37 -24.77 8.55 1.93
N ILE A 38 -23.51 8.46 1.48
CA ILE A 38 -22.31 8.68 2.30
C ILE A 38 -21.34 9.57 1.52
N PRO A 39 -20.46 10.33 2.19
CA PRO A 39 -19.41 11.06 1.50
C PRO A 39 -18.42 10.08 0.85
N PHE A 40 -17.80 10.51 -0.24
CA PHE A 40 -16.80 9.69 -0.94
C PHE A 40 -15.64 9.27 -0.03
N SER A 41 -15.27 10.09 0.95
CA SER A 41 -14.26 9.75 1.96
C SER A 41 -14.65 8.50 2.76
N GLU A 42 -15.93 8.33 3.10
CA GLU A 42 -16.41 7.17 3.84
C GLU A 42 -16.43 5.92 2.94
N PHE A 43 -16.86 6.08 1.68
CA PHE A 43 -16.74 5.01 0.68
C PHE A 43 -15.29 4.53 0.54
N MET A 44 -14.34 5.47 0.39
CA MET A 44 -12.92 5.15 0.28
C MET A 44 -12.36 4.53 1.55
N ASN A 45 -12.78 5.01 2.72
CA ASN A 45 -12.39 4.42 3.99
C ASN A 45 -12.81 2.94 4.08
N LEU A 46 -14.04 2.61 3.68
CA LEU A 46 -14.51 1.22 3.62
C LEU A 46 -13.74 0.42 2.57
N ALA A 47 -13.65 0.93 1.34
CA ALA A 47 -13.01 0.21 0.24
C ALA A 47 -11.53 -0.11 0.50
N LEU A 48 -10.83 0.79 1.20
CA LEU A 48 -9.39 0.66 1.46
C LEU A 48 -9.08 0.00 2.80
N TYR A 49 -9.87 0.26 3.84
CA TYR A 49 -9.48 -0.01 5.22
C TYR A 49 -10.52 -0.79 6.04
N ALA A 50 -11.64 -1.22 5.46
CA ALA A 50 -12.60 -2.08 6.17
C ALA A 50 -11.87 -3.33 6.73
N PRO A 51 -11.94 -3.62 8.03
CA PRO A 51 -11.20 -4.75 8.62
C PRO A 51 -11.51 -6.07 7.91
N GLY A 52 -10.48 -6.75 7.42
CA GLY A 52 -10.58 -8.04 6.73
C GLY A 52 -11.09 -7.99 5.28
N LEU A 53 -11.62 -6.86 4.81
CA LEU A 53 -12.25 -6.75 3.48
C LEU A 53 -11.64 -5.64 2.62
N GLY A 54 -11.20 -4.55 3.23
CA GLY A 54 -10.62 -3.41 2.56
C GLY A 54 -9.28 -3.77 1.93
N TYR A 55 -8.94 -3.08 0.84
CA TYR A 55 -7.76 -3.35 0.03
C TYR A 55 -6.47 -3.53 0.86
N TYR A 56 -6.17 -2.58 1.76
CA TYR A 56 -4.99 -2.61 2.63
C TYR A 56 -5.18 -3.40 3.94
N ALA A 57 -6.39 -3.86 4.23
CA ALA A 57 -6.76 -4.53 5.48
C ALA A 57 -7.18 -6.00 5.29
N SER A 58 -7.09 -6.51 4.06
CA SER A 58 -7.47 -7.89 3.68
C SER A 58 -6.38 -8.93 3.94
N GLY A 59 -5.18 -8.51 4.35
CA GLY A 59 -4.03 -9.40 4.55
C GLY A 59 -3.40 -9.95 3.27
N ARG A 60 -3.84 -9.45 2.10
CA ARG A 60 -3.28 -9.82 0.80
C ARG A 60 -1.97 -9.09 0.51
N PRO A 61 -1.03 -9.68 -0.27
CA PRO A 61 0.14 -8.95 -0.74
C PRO A 61 -0.29 -7.84 -1.70
N VAL A 62 -0.11 -6.58 -1.31
CA VAL A 62 -0.50 -5.41 -2.12
C VAL A 62 0.68 -4.82 -2.91
N PHE A 63 1.91 -5.04 -2.45
CA PHE A 63 3.11 -4.38 -2.96
C PHE A 63 4.07 -5.35 -3.66
N GLY A 64 4.87 -4.82 -4.59
CA GLY A 64 5.97 -5.54 -5.25
C GLY A 64 5.56 -6.14 -6.60
N SER A 65 6.42 -6.99 -7.18
CA SER A 65 6.21 -7.57 -8.51
C SER A 65 4.97 -8.46 -8.66
N GLY A 66 4.39 -8.89 -7.53
CA GLY A 66 3.12 -9.63 -7.47
C GLY A 66 1.93 -8.81 -6.98
N GLY A 67 2.11 -7.51 -6.71
CA GLY A 67 1.06 -6.57 -6.30
C GLY A 67 0.54 -5.74 -7.48
N ASP A 68 -0.46 -4.89 -7.22
CA ASP A 68 -1.09 -4.08 -8.28
C ASP A 68 -0.23 -2.89 -8.74
N PHE A 69 0.75 -2.50 -7.91
CA PHE A 69 1.68 -1.43 -8.21
C PHE A 69 3.04 -1.65 -7.53
N VAL A 70 4.05 -1.00 -8.11
CA VAL A 70 5.41 -0.94 -7.56
C VAL A 70 5.64 0.39 -6.84
N THR A 71 6.48 0.39 -5.81
CA THR A 71 6.94 1.59 -5.11
C THR A 71 8.45 1.75 -5.29
N ALA A 72 8.98 2.96 -5.08
CA ALA A 72 10.41 3.24 -5.33
C ALA A 72 11.40 2.30 -4.61
N PRO A 73 11.18 1.89 -3.34
CA PRO A 73 12.05 0.92 -2.67
C PRO A 73 12.11 -0.44 -3.36
N GLU A 74 11.05 -0.84 -4.07
CA GLU A 74 10.94 -2.12 -4.80
C GLU A 74 11.69 -2.09 -6.15
N LEU A 75 12.12 -0.92 -6.63
CA LEU A 75 12.83 -0.78 -7.90
C LEU A 75 14.35 -0.92 -7.76
N GLY A 76 14.89 -0.86 -6.54
CA GLY A 76 16.32 -0.99 -6.24
C GLY A 76 16.78 -0.07 -5.10
N GLY A 77 18.06 -0.17 -4.71
CA GLY A 77 18.61 0.50 -3.53
C GLY A 77 18.85 2.02 -3.66
N LEU A 78 18.88 2.56 -4.88
CA LEU A 78 19.26 3.97 -5.11
C LEU A 78 18.35 4.97 -4.39
N PHE A 79 17.06 4.65 -4.26
CA PHE A 79 16.11 5.50 -3.55
C PHE A 79 16.48 5.63 -2.06
N ALA A 80 16.73 4.50 -1.39
CA ALA A 80 17.13 4.48 0.01
C ALA A 80 18.51 5.10 0.24
N GLU A 81 19.49 4.86 -0.64
CA GLU A 81 20.82 5.50 -0.56
C GLU A 81 20.75 7.02 -0.68
N THR A 82 19.88 7.53 -1.56
CA THR A 82 19.70 8.98 -1.73
C THR A 82 19.01 9.56 -0.51
N LEU A 83 17.99 8.87 -0.01
CA LEU A 83 17.24 9.29 1.17
C LEU A 83 18.09 9.25 2.44
N SER A 84 18.96 8.25 2.62
CA SER A 84 19.83 8.15 3.81
C SER A 84 20.77 9.34 3.92
N ARG A 85 21.38 9.78 2.81
CA ARG A 85 22.24 10.98 2.77
C ARG A 85 21.46 12.24 3.12
N TRP A 86 20.24 12.39 2.60
CA TRP A 86 19.40 13.54 2.93
C TRP A 86 19.01 13.53 4.41
N ILE A 87 18.59 12.39 4.94
CA ILE A 87 18.27 12.18 6.36
C ILE A 87 19.47 12.57 7.24
N GLY A 88 20.69 12.10 6.90
CA GLY A 88 21.91 12.46 7.62
C GLY A 88 22.23 13.95 7.61
N GLY A 89 21.77 14.70 6.60
CA GLY A 89 21.94 16.15 6.52
C GLY A 89 20.90 16.97 7.29
N VAL A 90 19.78 16.37 7.71
CA VAL A 90 18.67 17.08 8.38
C VAL A 90 18.40 16.59 9.81
N LEU A 91 18.85 15.38 10.15
CA LEU A 91 18.70 14.86 11.50
C LEU A 91 19.63 15.61 12.47
N PRO A 92 19.12 16.03 13.64
CA PRO A 92 19.96 16.46 14.74
C PRO A 92 20.96 15.37 15.15
N ASP A 93 22.16 15.76 15.61
CA ASP A 93 23.22 14.83 16.05
C ASP A 93 22.77 13.92 17.20
N ASP A 94 21.80 14.36 18.00
CA ASP A 94 21.22 13.62 19.13
C ASP A 94 20.01 12.77 18.75
N ALA A 95 19.55 12.82 17.49
CA ALA A 95 18.46 11.98 17.03
C ALA A 95 18.86 10.50 17.08
N ARG A 96 17.95 9.66 17.59
CA ARG A 96 18.15 8.21 17.73
C ARG A 96 17.05 7.38 17.06
N THR A 97 16.07 8.03 16.43
CA THR A 97 14.87 7.36 15.94
C THR A 97 14.38 8.00 14.64
N ILE A 98 14.01 7.14 13.69
CA ILE A 98 13.28 7.49 12.47
C ILE A 98 11.97 6.70 12.51
N THR A 99 10.86 7.34 12.14
CA THR A 99 9.54 6.70 12.08
C THR A 99 9.05 6.67 10.64
N GLU A 100 8.77 5.48 10.13
CA GLU A 100 8.20 5.26 8.79
C GLU A 100 6.71 4.91 8.93
N PHE A 101 5.86 5.72 8.29
CA PHE A 101 4.42 5.45 8.22
C PHE A 101 4.10 4.67 6.95
N GLY A 102 3.34 3.57 7.09
CA GLY A 102 2.96 2.74 5.95
C GLY A 102 4.15 2.06 5.29
N ALA A 103 5.03 1.45 6.09
CA ALA A 103 6.29 0.84 5.66
C ALA A 103 6.16 -0.32 4.65
N GLY A 104 4.94 -0.66 4.21
CA GLY A 104 4.67 -1.75 3.29
C GLY A 104 5.21 -3.07 3.82
N ASN A 105 6.09 -3.71 3.04
CA ASN A 105 6.80 -4.94 3.39
C ASN A 105 8.14 -4.69 4.13
N GLY A 106 8.47 -3.44 4.46
CA GLY A 106 9.68 -3.06 5.19
C GLY A 106 10.94 -2.90 4.32
N THR A 107 10.82 -2.97 2.98
CA THR A 107 11.97 -2.84 2.07
C THR A 107 12.74 -1.54 2.29
N LEU A 108 12.05 -0.40 2.46
CA LEU A 108 12.71 0.89 2.68
C LEU A 108 13.48 0.92 4.00
N ALA A 109 12.85 0.52 5.11
CA ALA A 109 13.50 0.44 6.41
C ALA A 109 14.76 -0.43 6.38
N ALA A 110 14.68 -1.62 5.76
CA ALA A 110 15.83 -2.52 5.63
C ALA A 110 16.96 -1.89 4.82
N GLN A 111 16.63 -1.24 3.70
CA GLN A 111 17.62 -0.56 2.86
C GLN A 111 18.25 0.66 3.57
N LEU A 112 17.47 1.46 4.31
CA LEU A 112 17.99 2.60 5.08
C LEU A 112 18.94 2.16 6.20
N LEU A 113 18.64 1.06 6.90
CA LEU A 113 19.51 0.50 7.94
C LEU A 113 20.82 -0.06 7.37
N ALA A 114 20.81 -0.54 6.13
CA ALA A 114 22.00 -1.07 5.45
C ALA A 114 22.77 -0.01 4.65
N ALA A 115 22.20 1.18 4.47
CA ALA A 115 22.81 2.23 3.68
C ALA A 115 24.11 2.74 4.34
N PRO A 116 25.17 3.01 3.56
CA PRO A 116 26.38 3.61 4.10
C PRO A 116 26.08 5.01 4.64
N CYS A 117 26.67 5.33 5.79
CA CYS A 117 26.66 6.66 6.39
C CYS A 117 27.27 7.71 5.45
#